data_AF-A0A7Y1TCS9-F1
#
_entry.id   AF-A0A7Y1TCS9-F1
#
_cell.length_a   1.000
_cell.length_b   1.000
_cell.length_c   1.000
_cell.angle_alpha   90.00
_cell.angle_beta   90.00
_cell.angle_gamma   90.00
#
_symmetry.space_group_name_H-M   'P 1'
#
loop_
_entity.id
_entity.type
_entity.pdbx_description
1 polymer ?
#
loop_
_entity_poly.entity_id
_entity_poly.type
_entity_poly.pdbx_seq_one_letter_code
_entity_poly.pdbx_strand_id
1 'polypeptide(L)'
;APRQTTPGSPGDSRKLKLELKVLADVGLLGLPNAGKSSLISAVSAARPKIADYPFTTLVPNLGVVSVAAHRSFVMADIPGLIEGAAEGAGLGIRFLKHLTRTRILLHIVDAGSGLGEQPVAAIAQLENELHKFSEVLAARPRWLVLNKVELLNEEQLRELQQTIASEFPHIDRVYCISALAKQGLQPLSYDVMQALEETWEIEAQDPQAREREYAAQATMQIQGRARISELQQRRAEQRQAQKLAGANTVDSDDDDYDVDVEYTRE
;
A
#
# COMPACT_ATOMS: atom_id res chain seq x y z
N ALA A 1 8.98 55.81 42.42
CA ALA A 1 8.81 54.39 42.05
C ALA A 1 7.47 54.22 41.33
N PRO A 2 7.45 53.89 40.03
CA PRO A 2 6.19 53.71 39.28
C PRO A 2 5.45 52.47 39.80
N ARG A 3 4.12 52.59 40.00
CA ARG A 3 3.24 51.55 40.59
C ARG A 3 2.14 51.08 39.62
N GLN A 4 2.20 51.49 38.35
CA GLN A 4 1.18 51.17 37.37
C GLN A 4 1.55 49.90 36.59
N THR A 5 0.61 48.98 36.48
CA THR A 5 0.68 47.79 35.64
C THR A 5 -0.59 47.72 34.80
N THR A 6 -0.45 47.46 33.51
CA THR A 6 -1.60 47.19 32.64
C THR A 6 -1.79 45.68 32.49
N PRO A 7 -3.04 45.19 32.48
CA PRO A 7 -3.32 43.80 32.18
C PRO A 7 -2.87 43.45 30.74
N GLY A 8 -2.44 42.21 30.53
CA GLY A 8 -2.09 41.70 29.21
C GLY A 8 -3.31 41.66 28.28
N SER A 9 -3.09 41.82 26.98
CA SER A 9 -4.14 41.65 25.98
C SER A 9 -4.66 40.20 26.00
N PRO A 10 -5.95 39.97 25.66
CA PRO A 10 -6.46 38.62 25.49
C PRO A 10 -5.65 37.87 24.44
N GLY A 11 -5.33 36.59 24.72
CA GLY A 11 -4.62 35.73 23.80
C GLY A 11 -5.47 35.35 22.59
N ASP A 12 -4.83 35.12 21.45
CA ASP A 12 -5.49 34.63 20.24
C ASP A 12 -6.12 33.26 20.49
N SER A 13 -7.41 33.13 20.18
CA SER A 13 -8.12 31.85 20.17
C SER A 13 -8.61 31.53 18.76
N ARG A 14 -8.25 30.36 18.24
CA ARG A 14 -8.65 29.92 16.90
C ARG A 14 -9.17 28.48 16.96
N LYS A 15 -10.29 28.23 16.28
CA LYS A 15 -10.72 26.86 15.95
C LYS A 15 -10.02 26.44 14.67
N LEU A 16 -9.08 25.53 14.80
CA LEU A 16 -8.33 25.00 13.66
C LEU A 16 -8.97 23.68 13.23
N LYS A 17 -9.32 23.57 11.95
CA LYS A 17 -9.63 22.30 11.31
C LYS A 17 -8.31 21.73 10.79
N LEU A 18 -7.81 20.69 11.45
CA LEU A 18 -6.62 19.98 11.01
C LEU A 18 -7.04 18.87 10.07
N GLU A 19 -6.68 19.00 8.79
CA GLU A 19 -6.87 17.95 7.80
C GLU A 19 -5.53 17.23 7.59
N LEU A 20 -5.44 16.01 8.09
CA LEU A 20 -4.29 15.16 7.82
C LEU A 20 -4.37 14.75 6.35
N LYS A 21 -3.33 15.06 5.56
CA LYS A 21 -3.09 14.39 4.28
C LYS A 21 -2.61 12.97 4.61
N VAL A 22 -3.52 12.13 5.10
CA VAL A 22 -3.23 10.74 5.47
C VAL A 22 -2.78 10.02 4.22
N LEU A 23 -1.55 9.52 4.28
CA LEU A 23 -0.97 8.60 3.32
C LEU A 23 -0.65 7.32 4.07
N ALA A 24 -0.62 6.21 3.37
CA ALA A 24 -0.28 4.93 3.99
C ALA A 24 1.22 4.88 4.26
N ASP A 25 1.59 4.56 5.51
CA ASP A 25 2.96 4.26 5.89
C ASP A 25 3.34 2.86 5.40
N VAL A 26 2.36 1.96 5.41
CA VAL A 26 2.51 0.54 5.09
C VAL A 26 1.52 0.14 4.00
N GLY A 27 2.03 -0.50 2.96
CA GLY A 27 1.24 -1.04 1.86
C GLY A 27 1.02 -2.54 1.99
N LEU A 28 -0.21 -3.00 1.82
CA LEU A 28 -0.52 -4.43 1.73
C LEU A 28 -0.55 -4.90 0.29
N LEU A 29 0.16 -5.98 0.01
CA LEU A 29 0.19 -6.67 -1.27
C LEU A 29 -0.23 -8.13 -1.08
N GLY A 30 -0.67 -8.80 -2.14
CA GLY A 30 -1.06 -10.21 -2.10
C GLY A 30 -2.26 -10.49 -2.99
N LEU A 31 -2.42 -11.75 -3.40
CA LEU A 31 -3.47 -12.19 -4.32
C LEU A 31 -4.89 -11.84 -3.82
N PRO A 32 -5.90 -11.90 -4.71
CA PRO A 32 -7.31 -11.88 -4.28
C PRO A 32 -7.55 -12.95 -3.21
N ASN A 33 -8.36 -12.63 -2.21
CA ASN A 33 -8.68 -13.53 -1.09
C ASN A 33 -7.51 -13.94 -0.17
N ALA A 34 -6.31 -13.37 -0.34
CA ALA A 34 -5.19 -13.55 0.60
C ALA A 34 -5.52 -13.06 2.04
N GLY A 35 -6.59 -12.28 2.19
CA GLY A 35 -7.07 -11.77 3.48
C GLY A 35 -6.53 -10.40 3.85
N LYS A 36 -6.16 -9.57 2.86
CA LYS A 36 -5.67 -8.19 3.05
C LYS A 36 -6.67 -7.33 3.83
N SER A 37 -7.92 -7.23 3.37
CA SER A 37 -8.97 -6.47 4.06
C SER A 37 -9.32 -7.04 5.43
N SER A 38 -9.24 -8.37 5.59
CA SER A 38 -9.42 -9.05 6.88
C SER A 38 -8.32 -8.66 7.86
N LEU A 39 -7.06 -8.60 7.40
CA LEU A 39 -5.94 -8.13 8.21
C LEU A 39 -6.17 -6.70 8.67
N ILE A 40 -6.44 -5.77 7.74
CA ILE A 40 -6.72 -4.36 8.06
C ILE A 40 -7.81 -4.25 9.13
N SER A 41 -8.91 -4.98 8.95
CA SER A 41 -10.03 -4.97 9.88
C SER A 41 -9.66 -5.54 11.25
N ALA A 42 -8.75 -6.52 11.31
CA ALA A 42 -8.32 -7.16 12.54
C ALA A 42 -7.33 -6.31 13.35
N VAL A 43 -6.43 -5.56 12.68
CA VAL A 43 -5.40 -4.73 13.34
C VAL A 43 -5.81 -3.27 13.56
N SER A 44 -6.84 -2.79 12.85
CA SER A 44 -7.24 -1.39 12.94
C SER A 44 -7.95 -1.08 14.26
N ALA A 45 -7.44 -0.07 14.99
CA ALA A 45 -8.00 0.43 16.24
C ALA A 45 -9.30 1.23 16.03
N ALA A 46 -9.53 1.70 14.80
CA ALA A 46 -10.77 2.30 14.35
C ALA A 46 -11.45 1.39 13.30
N ARG A 47 -12.77 1.51 13.09
CA ARG A 47 -13.38 0.87 11.91
C ARG A 47 -12.64 1.32 10.66
N PRO A 48 -12.21 0.40 9.77
CA PRO A 48 -11.60 0.77 8.50
C PRO A 48 -12.47 1.83 7.83
N LYS A 49 -11.90 3.00 7.58
CA LYS A 49 -12.62 4.05 6.88
C LYS A 49 -12.39 3.82 5.39
N ILE A 50 -13.48 3.57 4.68
CA ILE A 50 -13.55 3.75 3.23
C ILE A 50 -13.22 5.23 3.01
N ALA A 51 -12.02 5.51 2.52
CA ALA A 51 -11.51 6.88 2.50
C ALA A 51 -11.73 7.50 1.13
N ASP A 52 -12.74 8.36 1.04
CA ASP A 52 -13.04 9.16 -0.15
C ASP A 52 -12.04 10.31 -0.28
N TYR A 53 -10.77 9.98 -0.54
CA TYR A 53 -9.80 11.01 -0.87
C TYR A 53 -10.21 11.62 -2.21
N PRO A 54 -10.18 12.97 -2.36
CA PRO A 54 -10.69 13.70 -3.54
C PRO A 54 -9.94 13.41 -4.85
N PHE A 55 -9.09 12.40 -4.85
CA PHE A 55 -8.12 12.07 -5.89
C PHE A 55 -8.04 10.55 -6.18
N THR A 56 -8.81 9.68 -5.51
CA THR A 56 -8.75 8.23 -5.77
C THR A 56 -9.98 7.79 -6.56
N THR A 57 -9.78 7.15 -7.72
CA THR A 57 -10.86 6.54 -8.53
C THR A 57 -11.33 5.20 -7.94
N LEU A 58 -10.42 4.45 -7.32
CA LEU A 58 -10.71 3.29 -6.49
C LEU A 58 -10.50 3.65 -5.04
N VAL A 59 -11.52 3.51 -4.19
CA VAL A 59 -11.40 3.82 -2.77
C VAL A 59 -10.59 2.73 -2.08
N PRO A 60 -9.36 3.02 -1.60
CA PRO A 60 -8.57 2.01 -0.92
C PRO A 60 -9.14 1.77 0.48
N ASN A 61 -8.98 0.54 0.98
CA ASN A 61 -9.26 0.22 2.37
C ASN A 61 -8.10 0.72 3.23
N LEU A 62 -8.33 1.68 4.12
CA LEU A 62 -7.33 2.11 5.10
C LEU A 62 -7.70 1.68 6.51
N GLY A 63 -6.68 1.28 7.27
CA GLY A 63 -6.75 1.02 8.71
C GLY A 63 -5.69 1.81 9.46
N VAL A 64 -6.06 2.31 10.63
CA VAL A 64 -5.12 2.94 11.56
C VAL A 64 -4.78 1.92 12.62
N VAL A 65 -3.51 1.48 12.64
CA VAL A 65 -3.02 0.52 13.62
C VAL A 65 -2.42 1.28 14.78
N SER A 66 -2.91 1.01 15.99
CA SER A 66 -2.40 1.59 17.23
C SER A 66 -1.65 0.51 17.99
N VAL A 67 -0.35 0.69 18.16
CA VAL A 67 0.53 -0.25 18.86
C VAL A 67 0.65 0.12 20.34
N ALA A 68 0.73 1.43 20.62
CA ALA A 68 0.75 2.00 21.97
C ALA A 68 0.26 3.46 21.94
N ALA A 69 0.17 4.10 23.11
CA ALA A 69 -0.13 5.54 23.20
C ALA A 69 0.89 6.34 22.36
N HIS A 70 0.39 7.17 21.44
CA HIS A 70 1.18 7.97 20.49
C HIS A 70 2.03 7.17 19.48
N ARG A 71 1.85 5.84 19.40
CA ARG A 71 2.55 4.98 18.42
C ARG A 71 1.51 4.32 17.52
N SER A 72 1.26 4.96 16.38
CA SER A 72 0.30 4.51 15.39
C SER A 72 0.80 4.76 13.98
N PHE A 73 0.42 3.86 13.06
CA PHE A 73 0.73 3.98 11.65
C PHE A 73 -0.50 3.63 10.81
N VAL A 74 -0.46 4.03 9.54
CA VAL A 74 -1.55 3.84 8.59
C VAL A 74 -1.20 2.71 7.63
N MET A 75 -2.06 1.71 7.58
CA MET A 75 -2.01 0.64 6.59
C MET A 75 -3.03 0.91 5.50
N ALA A 76 -2.62 0.71 4.25
CA ALA A 76 -3.56 0.69 3.12
C ALA A 76 -3.47 -0.62 2.36
N ASP A 77 -4.63 -1.09 1.93
CA ASP A 77 -4.71 -2.09 0.87
C ASP A 77 -4.26 -1.46 -0.43
N ILE A 78 -3.46 -2.18 -1.21
CA ILE A 78 -3.03 -1.76 -2.54
C ILE A 78 -3.88 -2.55 -3.56
N PRO A 79 -5.11 -2.11 -3.87
CA PRO A 79 -5.92 -2.71 -4.92
C PRO A 79 -5.18 -2.66 -6.26
N GLY A 80 -5.32 -3.74 -7.05
CA GLY A 80 -4.97 -3.77 -8.47
C GLY A 80 -3.49 -3.64 -8.84
N LEU A 81 -2.54 -3.89 -7.93
CA LEU A 81 -1.19 -4.25 -8.38
C LEU A 81 -1.14 -5.64 -9.02
N ILE A 82 -2.15 -6.49 -8.74
CA ILE A 82 -2.30 -7.88 -9.23
C ILE A 82 -3.57 -8.09 -10.06
N GLU A 83 -4.65 -7.38 -9.74
CA GLU A 83 -5.86 -7.37 -10.56
C GLU A 83 -5.69 -6.38 -11.70
N GLY A 84 -5.33 -6.89 -12.87
CA GLY A 84 -5.37 -6.12 -14.10
C GLY A 84 -4.38 -4.95 -14.17
N ALA A 85 -3.32 -4.89 -13.35
CA ALA A 85 -2.20 -3.97 -13.60
C ALA A 85 -1.56 -4.25 -14.97
N ALA A 86 -1.39 -5.54 -15.32
CA ALA A 86 -0.96 -5.96 -16.65
C ALA A 86 -2.02 -5.69 -17.74
N GLU A 87 -3.29 -5.57 -17.36
CA GLU A 87 -4.40 -5.35 -18.27
C GLU A 87 -4.86 -3.89 -18.29
N GLY A 88 -4.32 -2.96 -17.50
CA GLY A 88 -4.62 -1.52 -17.44
C GLY A 88 -5.77 -1.08 -16.52
N ALA A 89 -6.22 -1.89 -15.57
CA ALA A 89 -7.43 -1.67 -14.79
C ALA A 89 -7.33 -0.48 -13.84
N GLY A 90 -7.76 0.72 -14.29
CA GLY A 90 -8.35 1.80 -13.48
C GLY A 90 -7.54 2.37 -12.30
N LEU A 91 -6.32 1.88 -12.05
CA LEU A 91 -5.39 2.37 -11.05
C LEU A 91 -4.87 3.72 -11.53
N GLY A 92 -5.67 4.78 -11.37
CA GLY A 92 -5.30 6.12 -11.81
C GLY A 92 -3.91 6.51 -11.30
N ILE A 93 -3.24 7.42 -12.02
CA ILE A 93 -1.91 7.98 -11.67
C ILE A 93 -1.84 8.46 -10.21
N ARG A 94 -2.98 8.88 -9.67
CA ARG A 94 -3.14 9.32 -8.30
C ARG A 94 -2.92 8.18 -7.30
N PHE A 95 -3.41 6.96 -7.53
CA PHE A 95 -3.19 5.80 -6.65
C PHE A 95 -1.69 5.48 -6.47
N LEU A 96 -0.92 5.51 -7.55
CA LEU A 96 0.53 5.29 -7.49
C LEU A 96 1.25 6.36 -6.67
N LYS A 97 0.80 7.62 -6.73
CA LYS A 97 1.33 8.67 -5.87
C LYS A 97 1.18 8.31 -4.38
N HIS A 98 0.10 7.63 -4.00
CA HIS A 98 -0.12 7.17 -2.63
C HIS A 98 0.76 5.95 -2.29
N LEU A 99 0.93 5.02 -3.24
CA LEU A 99 1.82 3.87 -3.11
C LEU A 99 3.29 4.27 -2.89
N THR A 100 3.78 5.28 -3.63
CA THR A 100 5.18 5.70 -3.56
C THR A 100 5.63 6.16 -2.18
N ARG A 101 4.70 6.58 -1.32
CA ARG A 101 4.96 7.05 0.05
C ARG A 101 5.07 5.92 1.07
N THR A 102 4.67 4.69 0.71
CA THR A 102 4.83 3.54 1.61
C THR A 102 6.31 3.27 1.87
N ARG A 103 6.66 3.05 3.13
CA ARG A 103 8.02 2.72 3.56
C ARG A 103 8.24 1.21 3.61
N ILE A 104 7.20 0.48 3.97
CA ILE A 104 7.22 -0.97 4.13
C ILE A 104 6.07 -1.57 3.33
N LEU A 105 6.37 -2.67 2.64
CA LEU A 105 5.38 -3.49 1.94
C LEU A 105 5.18 -4.80 2.71
N LEU A 106 3.93 -5.13 3.04
CA LEU A 106 3.57 -6.43 3.61
C LEU A 106 2.98 -7.30 2.50
N HIS A 107 3.68 -8.37 2.19
CA HIS A 107 3.26 -9.37 1.21
C HIS A 107 2.44 -10.45 1.92
N ILE A 108 1.12 -10.39 1.75
CA ILE A 108 0.18 -11.32 2.35
C ILE A 108 -0.06 -12.50 1.41
N VAL A 109 0.19 -13.70 1.91
CA VAL A 109 -0.01 -14.95 1.19
C VAL A 109 -0.98 -15.81 1.98
N ASP A 110 -1.96 -16.40 1.29
CA ASP A 110 -2.83 -17.40 1.88
C ASP A 110 -2.05 -18.71 2.02
N ALA A 111 -1.76 -19.11 3.26
CA ALA A 111 -1.07 -20.37 3.53
C ALA A 111 -2.01 -21.58 3.43
N GLY A 112 -3.33 -21.37 3.58
CA GLY A 112 -4.31 -22.45 3.63
C GLY A 112 -4.89 -22.84 2.26
N SER A 113 -4.73 -21.99 1.25
CA SER A 113 -5.18 -22.28 -0.12
C SER A 113 -4.18 -23.19 -0.84
N GLY A 114 -4.41 -24.50 -0.79
CA GLY A 114 -3.59 -25.50 -1.48
C GLY A 114 -2.25 -25.73 -0.77
N LEU A 115 -2.02 -26.96 -0.31
CA LEU A 115 -0.81 -27.34 0.40
C LEU A 115 0.44 -27.07 -0.48
N GLY A 116 1.44 -26.38 0.06
CA GLY A 116 2.80 -26.28 -0.48
C GLY A 116 2.98 -25.40 -1.72
N GLU A 117 2.55 -25.88 -2.90
CA GLU A 117 2.93 -25.28 -4.20
C GLU A 117 2.24 -23.94 -4.48
N GLN A 118 1.02 -23.75 -3.97
CA GLN A 118 0.21 -22.57 -4.24
C GLN A 118 0.73 -21.30 -3.53
N PRO A 119 1.07 -21.34 -2.23
CA PRO A 119 1.68 -20.19 -1.54
C PRO A 119 3.01 -19.74 -2.18
N VAL A 120 3.86 -20.69 -2.56
CA VAL A 120 5.17 -20.43 -3.18
C VAL A 120 4.99 -19.80 -4.56
N ALA A 121 4.09 -20.34 -5.38
CA ALA A 121 3.75 -19.76 -6.68
C ALA A 121 3.17 -18.34 -6.55
N ALA A 122 2.32 -18.10 -5.54
CA ALA A 122 1.77 -16.78 -5.25
C ALA A 122 2.89 -15.76 -4.91
N ILE A 123 3.91 -16.19 -4.17
CA ILE A 123 5.06 -15.34 -3.84
C ILE A 123 5.81 -14.94 -5.10
N ALA A 124 6.19 -15.92 -5.92
CA ALA A 124 6.90 -15.71 -7.17
C ALA A 124 6.09 -14.86 -8.16
N GLN A 125 4.77 -15.06 -8.22
CA GLN A 125 3.90 -14.28 -9.09
C GLN A 125 3.93 -12.79 -8.73
N LEU A 126 3.77 -12.46 -7.44
CA LEU A 126 3.78 -11.07 -7.00
C LEU A 126 5.16 -10.43 -7.22
N GLU A 127 6.24 -11.15 -6.95
CA GLU A 127 7.60 -10.65 -7.15
C GLU A 127 7.86 -10.27 -8.62
N ASN A 128 7.49 -11.16 -9.55
CA ASN A 128 7.58 -10.88 -10.97
C ASN A 128 6.73 -9.68 -11.39
N GLU A 129 5.57 -9.49 -10.78
CA GLU A 129 4.68 -8.37 -11.07
C GLU A 129 5.22 -7.04 -10.56
N LEU A 130 5.79 -7.02 -9.35
CA LEU A 130 6.46 -5.85 -8.79
C LEU A 130 7.61 -5.39 -9.68
N HIS A 131 8.47 -6.31 -10.12
CA HIS A 131 9.58 -6.00 -11.04
C HIS A 131 9.08 -5.49 -12.41
N LYS A 132 8.00 -6.08 -12.94
CA LYS A 132 7.37 -5.60 -14.19
C LYS A 132 6.74 -4.20 -14.05
N PHE A 133 6.43 -3.80 -12.83
CA PHE A 133 5.76 -2.54 -12.54
C PHE A 133 6.77 -1.40 -12.27
N SER A 134 7.67 -1.59 -11.31
CA SER A 134 8.73 -0.63 -10.98
C SER A 134 9.84 -1.31 -10.20
N GLU A 135 11.07 -1.21 -10.72
CA GLU A 135 12.25 -1.78 -10.07
C GLU A 135 12.52 -1.12 -8.71
N VAL A 136 12.24 0.18 -8.58
CA VAL A 136 12.41 0.91 -7.31
C VAL A 136 11.38 0.44 -6.28
N LEU A 137 10.15 0.14 -6.70
CA LEU A 137 9.12 -0.41 -5.82
C LEU A 137 9.48 -1.83 -5.37
N ALA A 138 10.01 -2.65 -6.28
CA ALA A 138 10.45 -4.01 -5.98
C ALA A 138 11.62 -4.01 -4.96
N ALA A 139 12.46 -2.98 -4.97
CA ALA A 139 13.55 -2.80 -4.02
C ALA A 139 13.11 -2.29 -2.62
N ARG A 140 11.82 -1.98 -2.40
CA ARG A 140 11.33 -1.55 -1.08
C ARG A 140 11.43 -2.69 -0.06
N PRO A 141 11.66 -2.38 1.23
CA PRO A 141 11.58 -3.37 2.29
C PRO A 141 10.25 -4.11 2.26
N ARG A 142 10.33 -5.43 2.08
CA ARG A 142 9.16 -6.30 1.92
C ARG A 142 9.18 -7.40 2.96
N TRP A 143 8.11 -7.52 3.74
CA TRP A 143 7.96 -8.58 4.73
C TRP A 143 6.89 -9.55 4.27
N LEU A 144 7.17 -10.84 4.40
CA LEU A 144 6.24 -11.88 4.05
C LEU A 144 5.33 -12.19 5.24
N VAL A 145 4.04 -12.27 4.98
CA VAL A 145 3.00 -12.51 5.97
C VAL A 145 2.15 -13.67 5.49
N LEU A 146 2.38 -14.85 6.06
CA LEU A 146 1.58 -16.05 5.85
C LEU A 146 0.30 -15.93 6.67
N ASN A 147 -0.83 -15.80 6.00
CA ASN A 147 -2.15 -15.66 6.61
C ASN A 147 -2.94 -16.98 6.51
N LYS A 148 -4.00 -17.10 7.32
CA LYS A 148 -4.85 -18.29 7.44
C LYS A 148 -4.13 -19.54 7.97
N VAL A 149 -3.15 -19.34 8.86
CA VAL A 149 -2.35 -20.43 9.44
C VAL A 149 -3.17 -21.41 10.28
N GLU A 150 -4.38 -21.03 10.70
CA GLU A 150 -5.33 -21.92 11.37
C GLU A 150 -5.78 -23.13 10.52
N LEU A 151 -5.56 -23.05 9.19
CA LEU A 151 -5.88 -24.13 8.26
C LEU A 151 -4.76 -25.17 8.12
N LEU A 152 -3.60 -24.92 8.71
CA LEU A 152 -2.43 -25.81 8.66
C LEU A 152 -2.14 -26.39 10.04
N ASN A 153 -1.61 -27.61 10.06
CA ASN A 153 -0.98 -28.17 11.25
C ASN A 153 0.47 -27.67 11.40
N GLU A 154 1.11 -27.94 12.54
CA GLU A 154 2.46 -27.47 12.81
C GLU A 154 3.52 -28.00 11.84
N GLU A 155 3.35 -29.23 11.34
CA GLU A 155 4.29 -29.87 10.42
C GLU A 155 4.22 -29.21 9.04
N GLN A 156 3.02 -29.03 8.50
CA GLN A 156 2.75 -28.34 7.24
C GLN A 156 3.25 -26.89 7.26
N LEU A 157 3.04 -26.18 8.38
CA LEU A 157 3.52 -24.81 8.52
C LEU A 157 5.05 -24.74 8.51
N ARG A 158 5.73 -25.69 9.18
CA ARG A 158 7.20 -25.78 9.17
C ARG A 158 7.74 -26.13 7.79
N GLU A 159 7.14 -27.08 7.09
CA GLU A 159 7.53 -27.43 5.73
C GLU A 159 7.40 -26.21 4.80
N LEU A 160 6.28 -25.49 4.87
CA LEU A 160 6.07 -24.28 4.06
C LEU A 160 7.13 -23.20 4.36
N GLN A 161 7.44 -22.96 5.63
CA GLN A 161 8.49 -22.01 6.02
C GLN A 161 9.87 -22.43 5.48
N GLN A 162 10.19 -23.73 5.52
CA GLN A 162 11.45 -24.24 5.00
C GLN A 162 11.55 -24.08 3.48
N THR A 163 10.48 -24.42 2.75
CA THR A 163 10.42 -24.22 1.30
C THR A 163 10.62 -22.76 0.94
N ILE A 164 9.90 -21.84 1.60
CA ILE A 164 10.05 -20.39 1.38
C ILE A 164 11.48 -19.92 1.68
N ALA A 165 12.08 -20.35 2.79
CA ALA A 165 13.45 -19.98 3.14
C ALA A 165 14.46 -20.50 2.11
N SER A 166 14.20 -21.64 1.48
CA SER A 166 15.07 -22.23 0.45
C SER A 166 14.93 -21.55 -0.91
N GLU A 167 13.70 -21.21 -1.34
CA GLU A 167 13.43 -20.63 -2.65
C GLU A 167 13.60 -19.11 -2.68
N PHE A 168 13.33 -18.44 -1.56
CA PHE A 168 13.39 -16.98 -1.44
C PHE A 168 14.33 -16.56 -0.29
N PRO A 169 15.64 -16.85 -0.37
CA PRO A 169 16.60 -16.57 0.71
C PRO A 169 16.81 -15.07 0.97
N HIS A 170 16.33 -14.21 0.09
CA HIS A 170 16.37 -12.76 0.22
C HIS A 170 15.21 -12.20 1.08
N ILE A 171 14.23 -13.02 1.46
CA ILE A 171 13.13 -12.61 2.33
C ILE A 171 13.57 -12.75 3.79
N ASP A 172 13.97 -11.63 4.39
CA ASP A 172 14.54 -11.62 5.74
C ASP A 172 13.50 -11.82 6.85
N ARG A 173 12.23 -11.47 6.60
CA ARG A 173 11.18 -11.44 7.63
C ARG A 173 9.93 -12.18 7.14
N VAL A 174 9.61 -13.27 7.82
CA VAL A 174 8.41 -14.09 7.58
C VAL A 174 7.57 -14.13 8.86
N TYR A 175 6.32 -13.71 8.77
CA TYR A 175 5.35 -13.74 9.86
C TYR A 175 4.26 -14.75 9.56
N CYS A 176 3.80 -15.44 10.60
CA CYS A 176 2.68 -16.37 10.53
C CYS A 176 1.53 -15.82 11.36
N ILE A 177 0.41 -15.55 10.70
CA ILE A 177 -0.73 -14.88 11.32
C ILE A 177 -2.04 -15.58 10.97
N SER A 178 -3.02 -15.36 11.84
CA SER A 178 -4.42 -15.58 11.52
C SER A 178 -5.16 -14.28 11.72
N ALA A 179 -5.55 -13.62 10.62
CA ALA A 179 -6.37 -12.42 10.70
C ALA A 179 -7.75 -12.72 11.33
N LEU A 180 -8.31 -13.92 11.08
CA LEU A 180 -9.60 -14.34 11.61
C LEU A 180 -9.52 -14.67 13.11
N ALA A 181 -8.54 -15.47 13.53
CA ALA A 181 -8.36 -15.85 14.93
C ALA A 181 -7.61 -14.80 15.76
N LYS A 182 -7.16 -13.69 15.13
CA LYS A 182 -6.35 -12.62 15.71
C LYS A 182 -5.04 -13.11 16.34
N GLN A 183 -4.41 -14.09 15.71
CA GLN A 183 -3.15 -14.67 16.17
C GLN A 183 -1.97 -14.09 15.38
N GLY A 184 -0.83 -13.86 16.05
CA GLY A 184 0.39 -13.32 15.43
C GLY A 184 0.32 -11.83 15.02
N LEU A 185 -0.83 -11.16 15.20
CA LEU A 185 -1.03 -9.78 14.77
C LEU A 185 -0.26 -8.74 15.59
N GLN A 186 -0.13 -8.98 16.91
CA GLN A 186 0.53 -8.04 17.81
C GLN A 186 2.05 -7.99 17.54
N PRO A 187 2.79 -9.12 17.50
CA PRO A 187 4.20 -9.11 17.10
C PRO A 187 4.44 -8.41 15.76
N LEU A 188 3.66 -8.77 14.72
CA LEU A 188 3.74 -8.12 13.41
C LEU A 188 3.58 -6.60 13.50
N SER A 189 2.56 -6.12 14.21
CA SER A 189 2.29 -4.67 14.31
C SER A 189 3.38 -3.92 15.09
N TYR A 190 3.94 -4.55 16.13
CA TYR A 190 5.04 -3.97 16.92
C TYR A 190 6.31 -3.85 16.09
N ASP A 191 6.68 -4.91 15.38
CA ASP A 191 7.90 -4.91 14.55
C ASP A 191 7.77 -3.90 13.41
N VAL A 192 6.59 -3.82 12.76
CA VAL A 192 6.30 -2.83 11.72
C VAL A 192 6.48 -1.41 12.25
N MET A 193 5.90 -1.09 13.42
CA MET A 193 6.04 0.22 14.03
C MET A 193 7.51 0.53 14.35
N GLN A 194 8.25 -0.43 14.90
CA GLN A 194 9.66 -0.23 15.20
C GLN A 194 10.47 0.08 13.93
N ALA A 195 10.26 -0.67 12.86
CA ALA A 195 10.97 -0.43 11.60
C ALA A 195 10.61 0.94 10.97
N LEU A 196 9.36 1.39 11.12
CA LEU A 196 8.95 2.74 10.69
C LEU A 196 9.64 3.81 11.52
N GLU A 197 9.70 3.66 12.85
CA GLU A 197 10.38 4.59 13.75
C GLU A 197 11.87 4.70 13.41
N GLU A 198 12.55 3.57 13.21
CA GLU A 198 13.95 3.53 12.78
C GLU A 198 14.14 4.27 11.44
N THR A 199 13.25 4.04 10.47
CA THR A 199 13.29 4.73 9.17
C THR A 199 13.11 6.25 9.34
N TRP A 200 12.11 6.68 10.12
CA TRP A 200 11.85 8.10 10.37
C TRP A 200 12.97 8.79 11.14
N GLU A 201 13.59 8.08 12.09
CA GLU A 201 14.72 8.59 12.84
C GLU A 201 15.95 8.80 11.94
N ILE A 202 16.24 7.85 11.06
CA ILE A 202 17.31 7.99 10.05
C ILE A 202 17.03 9.19 9.12
N GLU A 203 15.80 9.33 8.60
CA GLU A 203 15.41 10.44 7.73
C GLU A 203 15.48 11.81 8.46
N ALA A 204 15.25 11.83 9.77
CA ALA A 204 15.32 13.04 10.58
C ALA A 204 16.78 13.46 10.88
N GLN A 205 17.68 12.50 11.08
CA GLN A 205 19.07 12.73 11.46
C GLN A 205 20.00 12.93 10.26
N ASP A 206 19.74 12.29 9.12
CA ASP A 206 20.56 12.37 7.90
C ASP A 206 19.81 13.07 6.74
N PRO A 207 20.15 14.33 6.43
CA PRO A 207 19.61 15.03 5.27
C PRO A 207 19.82 14.30 3.94
N GLN A 208 20.91 13.53 3.78
CA GLN A 208 21.18 12.76 2.56
C GLN A 208 20.29 11.53 2.47
N ALA A 209 19.95 10.87 3.58
CA ALA A 209 18.98 9.77 3.60
C ALA A 209 17.60 10.27 3.16
N ARG A 210 17.20 11.44 3.67
CA ARG A 210 15.94 12.08 3.27
C ARG A 210 15.90 12.45 1.79
N GLU A 211 16.99 12.99 1.24
CA GLU A 211 17.10 13.27 -0.20
C GLU A 211 17.04 12.01 -1.06
N ARG A 212 17.72 10.93 -0.65
CA ARG A 212 17.65 9.61 -1.31
C ARG A 212 16.23 9.07 -1.33
N GLU A 213 15.51 9.19 -0.22
CA GLU A 213 14.11 8.78 -0.13
C GLU A 213 13.20 9.62 -1.04
N TYR A 214 13.37 10.94 -1.06
CA TYR A 214 12.63 11.80 -1.99
C TYR A 214 12.92 11.47 -3.46
N ALA A 215 14.18 11.19 -3.80
CA ALA A 215 14.58 10.78 -5.14
C ALA A 215 13.93 9.43 -5.51
N ALA A 216 13.96 8.44 -4.61
CA ALA A 216 13.32 7.14 -4.82
C ALA A 216 11.81 7.30 -5.06
N GLN A 217 11.12 8.11 -4.25
CA GLN A 217 9.71 8.42 -4.43
C GLN A 217 9.43 9.08 -5.79
N ALA A 218 10.25 10.04 -6.19
CA ALA A 218 10.11 10.73 -7.48
C ALA A 218 10.31 9.76 -8.66
N THR A 219 11.33 8.90 -8.61
CA THR A 219 11.57 7.89 -9.63
C THR A 219 10.42 6.89 -9.72
N MET A 220 9.90 6.41 -8.59
CA MET A 220 8.71 5.53 -8.57
C MET A 220 7.50 6.20 -9.22
N GLN A 221 7.28 7.50 -8.96
CA GLN A 221 6.16 8.23 -9.57
C GLN A 221 6.31 8.38 -11.08
N ILE A 222 7.54 8.62 -11.57
CA ILE A 222 7.82 8.72 -13.00
C ILE A 222 7.63 7.37 -13.68
N GLN A 223 8.23 6.31 -13.14
CA GLN A 223 8.11 4.94 -13.67
C GLN A 223 6.65 4.48 -13.67
N GLY A 224 5.95 4.70 -12.56
CA GLY A 224 4.54 4.39 -12.43
C GLY A 224 3.66 5.11 -13.45
N ARG A 225 3.88 6.42 -13.67
CA ARG A 225 3.17 7.21 -14.69
C ARG A 225 3.43 6.71 -16.11
N ALA A 226 4.69 6.48 -16.45
CA ALA A 226 5.07 5.98 -17.77
C ALA A 226 4.40 4.63 -18.06
N ARG A 227 4.37 3.74 -17.06
CA ARG A 227 3.77 2.41 -17.19
C ARG A 227 2.26 2.45 -17.37
N ILE A 228 1.56 3.28 -16.59
CA ILE A 228 0.11 3.48 -16.77
C ILE A 228 -0.20 3.99 -18.18
N SER A 229 0.55 5.01 -18.64
CA SER A 229 0.33 5.58 -19.96
C SER A 229 0.51 4.55 -21.08
N GLU A 230 1.54 3.69 -20.98
CA GLU A 230 1.75 2.59 -21.92
C GLU A 230 0.59 1.59 -21.93
N LEU A 231 0.07 1.22 -20.74
CA LEU A 231 -1.05 0.29 -20.61
C LEU A 231 -2.36 0.87 -21.17
N GLN A 232 -2.63 2.16 -20.92
CA GLN A 232 -3.78 2.87 -21.48
C GLN A 232 -3.70 2.94 -23.01
N GLN A 233 -2.51 3.19 -23.56
CA GLN A 233 -2.31 3.22 -25.00
C GLN A 233 -2.55 1.84 -25.64
N ARG A 234 -2.01 0.77 -25.06
CA ARG A 234 -2.27 -0.60 -25.51
C ARG A 234 -3.76 -0.97 -25.47
N ARG A 235 -4.49 -0.53 -24.44
CA ARG A 235 -5.96 -0.71 -24.37
C ARG A 235 -6.69 0.03 -25.47
N ALA A 236 -6.32 1.29 -25.73
CA ALA A 236 -6.93 2.09 -26.78
C ALA A 236 -6.74 1.40 -28.15
N GLU A 237 -5.52 0.92 -28.42
CA GLU A 237 -5.20 0.15 -29.63
C GLU A 237 -5.98 -1.18 -29.71
N GLN A 238 -6.09 -1.94 -28.61
CA GLN A 238 -6.88 -3.17 -28.55
C GLN A 238 -8.38 -2.93 -28.75
N ARG A 239 -8.94 -1.89 -28.11
CA ARG A 239 -10.35 -1.48 -28.31
C ARG A 239 -10.59 -1.05 -29.75
N GLN A 240 -9.66 -0.30 -30.34
CA GLN A 240 -9.75 0.12 -31.74
C GLN A 240 -9.69 -1.08 -32.69
N ALA A 241 -8.77 -2.03 -32.46
CA ALA A 241 -8.68 -3.27 -33.22
C ALA A 241 -9.94 -4.15 -33.08
N GLN A 242 -10.52 -4.26 -31.88
CA GLN A 242 -11.78 -4.99 -31.65
C GLN A 242 -12.97 -4.32 -32.34
N LYS A 243 -13.04 -2.98 -32.32
CA LYS A 243 -14.06 -2.21 -33.08
C LYS A 243 -13.93 -2.43 -34.60
N LEU A 244 -12.71 -2.44 -35.13
CA LEU A 244 -12.41 -2.73 -36.55
C LEU A 244 -12.72 -4.19 -36.94
N ALA A 245 -12.64 -5.13 -36.00
CA ALA A 245 -12.92 -6.55 -36.21
C ALA A 245 -14.42 -6.92 -36.14
N GLY A 246 -15.33 -5.94 -35.92
CA GLY A 246 -16.78 -6.16 -35.96
C GLY A 246 -17.36 -6.93 -34.76
N ALA A 247 -16.64 -7.02 -33.64
CA ALA A 247 -17.17 -7.61 -32.42
C ALA A 247 -18.12 -6.63 -31.71
N ASN A 248 -19.42 -6.92 -31.69
CA ASN A 248 -20.39 -6.20 -30.86
C ASN A 248 -19.97 -6.30 -29.38
N THR A 249 -19.45 -5.20 -28.84
CA THR A 249 -19.26 -5.05 -27.40
C THR A 249 -20.27 -4.04 -26.91
N VAL A 250 -21.02 -4.46 -25.89
CA VAL A 250 -22.00 -3.64 -25.17
C VAL A 250 -21.28 -2.39 -24.67
N ASP A 251 -21.83 -1.22 -25.04
CA ASP A 251 -21.37 0.08 -24.57
C ASP A 251 -21.51 0.08 -23.04
N SER A 252 -20.37 -0.07 -22.35
CA SER A 252 -20.28 0.32 -20.95
C SER A 252 -19.74 1.73 -20.99
N ASP A 253 -20.66 2.69 -20.92
CA ASP A 253 -20.38 4.07 -20.53
C ASP A 253 -19.43 4.02 -19.31
N ASP A 254 -18.23 4.54 -19.48
CA ASP A 254 -17.36 4.91 -18.36
C ASP A 254 -16.83 6.31 -18.70
N ASP A 255 -17.50 7.27 -18.07
CA ASP A 255 -17.26 8.71 -18.13
C ASP A 255 -15.83 9.07 -17.70
N ASP A 256 -14.90 9.20 -18.64
CA ASP A 256 -13.61 9.87 -18.42
C ASP A 256 -13.79 11.40 -18.54
N TYR A 257 -14.19 12.05 -17.44
CA TYR A 257 -13.94 13.49 -17.25
C TYR A 257 -12.53 13.68 -16.67
N ASP A 258 -11.49 13.53 -17.49
CA ASP A 258 -10.18 14.09 -17.18
C ASP A 258 -10.25 15.61 -17.43
N VAL A 259 -10.52 16.37 -16.36
CA VAL A 259 -10.48 17.84 -16.41
C VAL A 259 -9.02 18.26 -16.31
N ASP A 260 -8.44 18.67 -17.44
CA ASP A 260 -7.17 19.41 -17.46
C ASP A 260 -7.35 20.73 -16.71
N VAL A 261 -6.83 20.79 -15.48
CA VAL A 261 -6.81 22.04 -14.70
C VAL A 261 -5.67 22.90 -15.22
N GLU A 262 -5.99 23.78 -16.17
CA GLU A 262 -5.10 24.84 -16.63
C GLU A 262 -5.06 25.95 -15.57
N TYR A 263 -3.91 26.14 -14.93
CA TYR A 263 -3.71 27.25 -13.99
C TYR A 263 -3.52 28.55 -14.78
N THR A 264 -4.59 29.31 -14.97
CA THR A 264 -4.48 30.73 -15.33
C THR A 264 -4.02 31.52 -14.11
N ARG A 265 -2.90 32.24 -14.25
CA ARG A 265 -2.48 33.25 -13.28
C ARG A 265 -3.33 34.50 -13.53
N GLU A 266 -4.19 34.86 -12.58
CA GLU A 266 -4.64 36.25 -12.44
C GLU A 266 -3.52 37.11 -11.84
#